data_AF-A0A7X7NQU9-F1
#
_entry.id   AF-A0A7X7NQU9-F1
#
_cell.length_a   1.000
_cell.length_b   1.000
_cell.length_c   1.000
_cell.angle_alpha   90.00
_cell.angle_beta   90.00
_cell.angle_gamma   90.00
#
_symmetry.space_group_name_H-M   'P 1'
#
loop_
_entity.id
_entity.type
_entity.pdbx_description
1 polymer ?
#
loop_
_entity_poly.entity_id
_entity_poly.type
_entity_poly.pdbx_seq_one_letter_code
_entity_poly.pdbx_strand_id
1 'polypeptide(L)'
;MTQDHYFSAEPASPAELREREVVLAGRPVTVQTAGGIFSPDGIDKGTAVLLKHVPAPPETGTFLDLGCGWGPMALTLALHSPAATVHAVDVNQRALDLVRRNA
;
A
#
# COMPACT_ATOMS: atom_id res chain seq x y z
N MET A 1 -6.35 -24.21 17.98
CA MET A 1 -6.45 -23.73 16.60
C MET A 1 -6.03 -22.29 16.63
N THR A 2 -4.80 -22.00 16.20
CA THR A 2 -4.10 -20.73 16.40
C THR A 2 -4.70 -19.63 15.54
N GLN A 3 -4.94 -18.48 16.17
CA GLN A 3 -5.71 -17.33 15.70
C GLN A 3 -4.82 -16.32 14.96
N ASP A 4 -3.70 -16.76 14.37
CA ASP A 4 -2.54 -15.89 14.07
C ASP A 4 -2.45 -15.39 12.62
N HIS A 5 -3.50 -15.55 11.81
CA HIS A 5 -3.35 -15.41 10.35
C HIS A 5 -3.50 -13.99 9.80
N TYR A 6 -4.01 -13.01 10.56
CA TYR A 6 -4.21 -11.64 10.05
C TYR A 6 -3.29 -10.59 10.66
N PHE A 7 -2.85 -10.79 11.92
CA PHE A 7 -2.21 -9.74 12.72
C PHE A 7 -0.69 -9.85 12.82
N SER A 8 -0.08 -10.95 12.38
CA SER A 8 1.37 -11.16 12.45
C SER A 8 1.87 -12.08 11.33
N ALA A 9 1.59 -11.72 10.08
CA ALA A 9 2.22 -12.42 8.96
C ALA A 9 3.67 -11.96 8.82
N GLU A 10 4.61 -12.90 8.86
CA GLU A 10 6.02 -12.68 8.56
C GLU A 10 6.20 -12.09 7.14
N PRO A 11 7.29 -11.33 6.89
CA PRO A 11 7.64 -10.83 5.56
C PRO A 11 7.53 -11.90 4.48
N ALA A 12 7.16 -11.48 3.26
CA ALA A 12 7.01 -12.40 2.15
C ALA A 12 8.37 -12.94 1.71
N SER A 13 8.48 -14.26 1.54
CA SER A 13 9.64 -14.86 0.89
C SER A 13 9.68 -14.48 -0.60
N PRO A 14 10.85 -14.54 -1.26
CA PRO A 14 10.94 -14.24 -2.70
C PRO A 14 9.98 -15.05 -3.58
N ALA A 15 9.66 -16.29 -3.19
CA ALA A 15 8.75 -17.15 -3.93
C ALA A 15 7.26 -16.74 -3.79
N GLU A 16 6.92 -15.95 -2.78
CA GLU A 16 5.57 -15.43 -2.53
C GLU A 16 5.32 -14.07 -3.20
N LEU A 17 6.38 -13.34 -3.54
CA LEU A 17 6.26 -12.03 -4.20
C LEU A 17 5.66 -12.15 -5.60
N ARG A 18 4.78 -11.21 -5.93
CA ARG A 18 4.16 -11.08 -7.25
C ARG A 18 4.28 -9.62 -7.68
N GLU A 19 4.75 -9.40 -8.89
CA GLU A 19 4.70 -8.07 -9.50
C GLU A 19 3.32 -7.80 -10.08
N ARG A 20 2.86 -6.56 -9.92
CA ARG A 20 1.58 -6.07 -10.42
C ARG A 20 1.80 -4.70 -11.07
N GLU A 21 1.30 -4.53 -12.27
CA GLU A 21 1.15 -3.20 -12.87
C GLU A 21 -0.18 -2.60 -12.42
N VAL A 22 -0.13 -1.40 -11.87
CA VAL A 22 -1.30 -0.64 -11.41
C VAL A 22 -1.18 0.81 -11.84
N VAL A 23 -2.29 1.56 -11.80
CA VAL A 23 -2.28 3.00 -12.06
C VAL A 23 -2.52 3.74 -10.75
N LEU A 24 -1.53 4.50 -10.29
CA LEU A 24 -1.61 5.35 -9.09
C LEU A 24 -1.33 6.80 -9.48
N ALA A 25 -2.10 7.75 -8.96
CA ALA A 25 -1.99 9.18 -9.30
C ALA A 25 -1.98 9.45 -10.83
N GLY A 26 -2.73 8.64 -11.60
CA GLY A 26 -2.77 8.73 -13.07
C GLY A 26 -1.52 8.24 -13.80
N ARG A 27 -0.59 7.56 -13.09
CA ARG A 27 0.67 7.04 -13.64
C ARG A 27 0.73 5.51 -13.51
N PRO A 28 1.19 4.77 -14.55
CA PRO A 28 1.46 3.35 -14.41
C PRO A 28 2.67 3.16 -13.49
N VAL A 29 2.54 2.24 -12.53
CA VAL A 29 3.62 1.84 -11.62
C VAL A 29 3.62 0.32 -11.46
N THR A 30 4.82 -0.24 -11.30
CA THR A 30 5.00 -1.65 -10.97
C THR A 30 5.22 -1.77 -9.47
N VAL A 31 4.42 -2.62 -8.82
CA VAL A 31 4.48 -2.84 -7.37
C VAL A 31 4.62 -4.33 -7.08
N GLN A 32 5.21 -4.65 -5.94
CA GLN A 32 5.28 -5.98 -5.37
C GLN A 32 4.14 -6.20 -4.37
N THR A 33 3.46 -7.33 -4.49
CA THR A 33 2.45 -7.81 -3.55
C THR A 33 2.73 -9.27 -3.16
N ALA A 34 2.01 -9.80 -2.18
CA ALA A 34 2.03 -11.21 -1.81
C ALA A 34 0.69 -11.61 -1.19
N GLY A 35 0.39 -12.90 -1.11
CA GLY A 35 -0.77 -13.38 -0.33
C GLY A 35 -0.62 -13.07 1.17
N GLY A 36 -1.73 -13.13 1.93
CA GLY A 36 -1.71 -12.86 3.37
C GLY A 36 -1.78 -11.39 3.76
N ILE A 37 -2.14 -10.52 2.81
CA ILE A 37 -2.46 -9.10 3.02
C ILE A 37 -3.79 -8.76 2.31
N PHE A 38 -4.33 -7.56 2.57
CA PHE A 38 -5.54 -7.08 1.90
C PHE A 38 -5.28 -6.80 0.41
N SER A 39 -6.21 -7.25 -0.44
CA SER A 39 -6.21 -7.05 -1.91
C SER A 39 -4.84 -7.29 -2.57
N PRO A 40 -4.30 -8.51 -2.51
CA PRO A 40 -2.96 -8.80 -3.03
C PRO A 40 -2.89 -8.79 -4.56
N ASP A 41 -4.03 -8.88 -5.25
CA ASP A 41 -4.08 -8.96 -6.71
C ASP A 41 -4.17 -7.59 -7.41
N GLY A 42 -4.24 -6.50 -6.64
CA GLY A 42 -4.27 -5.14 -7.17
C GLY A 42 -4.98 -4.15 -6.26
N ILE A 43 -5.41 -3.03 -6.84
CA ILE A 43 -6.15 -1.99 -6.12
C ILE A 43 -7.56 -2.51 -5.81
N ASP A 44 -7.93 -2.52 -4.52
CA ASP A 44 -9.28 -2.84 -4.09
C ASP A 44 -10.31 -1.87 -4.70
N LYS A 45 -11.53 -2.35 -4.97
CA LYS A 45 -12.58 -1.53 -5.56
C LYS A 45 -12.97 -0.35 -4.68
N GLY A 46 -13.00 -0.54 -3.37
CA GLY A 46 -13.26 0.54 -2.40
C GLY A 46 -12.13 1.57 -2.39
N THR A 47 -10.88 1.11 -2.35
CA THR A 47 -9.69 1.99 -2.47
C THR A 47 -9.72 2.78 -3.78
N ALA A 48 -10.07 2.16 -4.91
CA ALA A 48 -10.17 2.84 -6.20
C ALA A 48 -11.26 3.95 -6.20
N VAL A 49 -12.41 3.69 -5.59
CA VAL A 49 -13.47 4.69 -5.42
C VAL A 49 -13.00 5.84 -4.54
N LEU A 50 -12.31 5.56 -3.43
CA LEU A 50 -11.77 6.59 -2.55
C LEU A 50 -10.78 7.49 -3.30
N LEU A 51 -9.77 6.89 -3.96
CA LEU A 51 -8.75 7.61 -4.73
C LEU A 51 -9.35 8.49 -5.84
N LYS A 52 -10.47 8.07 -6.42
CA LYS A 52 -11.17 8.83 -7.46
C LYS A 52 -11.87 10.09 -6.94
N HIS A 53 -12.34 10.08 -5.69
CA HIS A 53 -13.22 11.13 -5.16
C HIS A 53 -12.59 11.97 -4.05
N VAL A 54 -11.51 11.49 -3.42
CA VAL A 54 -10.78 12.26 -2.42
C VAL A 54 -10.16 13.51 -3.09
N PRO A 55 -10.19 14.69 -2.42
CA PRO A 55 -9.48 15.86 -2.92
C PRO A 55 -7.99 15.60 -3.07
N ALA A 56 -7.34 16.37 -3.94
CA ALA A 56 -5.88 16.35 -4.02
C ALA A 56 -5.28 16.71 -2.64
N PRO A 57 -4.26 15.98 -2.18
CA PRO A 57 -3.60 16.30 -0.90
C PRO A 57 -2.83 17.62 -1.01
N PRO A 58 -2.52 18.28 0.13
CA PRO A 58 -1.59 19.41 0.14
C PRO A 58 -0.23 19.07 -0.48
N GLU A 59 0.47 20.03 -1.07
CA GLU A 59 1.77 19.76 -1.73
C GLU A 59 2.88 19.34 -0.75
N THR A 60 2.74 19.71 0.53
CA THR A 60 3.71 19.44 1.61
C THR A 60 2.98 19.07 2.90
N GLY A 61 3.72 18.56 3.89
CA GLY A 61 3.20 18.25 5.22
C GLY A 61 3.47 16.81 5.64
N THR A 62 2.68 16.33 6.59
CA THR A 62 2.78 14.96 7.12
C THR A 62 1.44 14.25 6.95
N PHE A 63 1.44 13.13 6.24
CA PHE A 63 0.24 12.32 5.98
C PHE A 63 0.32 10.98 6.69
N LEU A 64 -0.83 10.38 6.94
CA LEU A 64 -0.96 9.08 7.59
C LEU A 64 -1.82 8.16 6.71
N ASP A 65 -1.28 6.99 6.39
CA ASP A 65 -1.99 5.87 5.77
C ASP A 65 -2.14 4.75 6.82
N LEU A 66 -3.36 4.57 7.32
CA LEU A 66 -3.69 3.65 8.41
C LEU A 66 -4.25 2.33 7.84
N GLY A 67 -3.52 1.24 8.03
CA GLY A 67 -3.81 -0.04 7.38
C GLY A 67 -3.29 -0.05 5.95
N CYS A 68 -2.00 0.29 5.78
CA CYS A 68 -1.43 0.63 4.48
C CYS A 68 -1.38 -0.54 3.48
N GLY A 69 -1.44 -1.80 3.94
CA GLY A 69 -1.32 -2.96 3.06
C GLY A 69 -0.01 -2.91 2.25
N TRP A 70 -0.08 -3.19 0.95
CA TRP A 70 1.08 -3.06 0.04
C TRP A 70 1.39 -1.61 -0.36
N GLY A 71 0.60 -0.62 0.09
CA GLY A 71 0.85 0.80 -0.08
C GLY A 71 0.05 1.60 -1.11
N PRO A 72 -1.14 1.19 -1.63
CA PRO A 72 -1.82 1.95 -2.69
C PRO A 72 -2.08 3.42 -2.31
N MET A 73 -2.48 3.68 -1.06
CA MET A 73 -2.75 5.02 -0.55
C MET A 73 -1.45 5.77 -0.30
N ALA A 74 -0.52 5.20 0.47
CA ALA A 74 0.78 5.82 0.75
C ALA A 74 1.55 6.24 -0.51
N LEU A 75 1.63 5.36 -1.51
CA LEU A 75 2.30 5.64 -2.78
C LEU A 75 1.58 6.74 -3.56
N THR A 76 0.24 6.71 -3.60
CA THR A 76 -0.54 7.74 -4.27
C THR A 76 -0.34 9.12 -3.62
N LEU A 77 -0.27 9.18 -2.29
CA LEU A 77 0.03 10.41 -1.56
C LEU A 77 1.44 10.93 -1.87
N ALA A 78 2.45 10.07 -1.86
CA ALA A 78 3.82 10.45 -2.17
C ALA A 78 3.99 10.93 -3.63
N LEU A 79 3.27 10.31 -4.58
CA LEU A 79 3.28 10.70 -5.99
C LEU A 79 2.64 12.08 -6.23
N HIS A 80 1.59 12.43 -5.48
CA HIS A 80 0.96 13.76 -5.56
C HIS A 80 1.76 14.83 -4.82
N SER A 81 2.38 14.48 -3.70
CA SER A 81 3.04 15.42 -2.80
C SER A 81 4.47 14.97 -2.48
N PRO A 82 5.43 15.07 -3.43
CA PRO A 82 6.79 14.56 -3.27
C PRO A 82 7.59 15.22 -2.13
N ALA A 83 7.16 16.40 -1.67
CA ALA A 83 7.76 17.13 -0.55
C ALA A 83 7.07 16.86 0.80
N ALA A 84 6.07 15.99 0.84
CA ALA A 84 5.43 15.55 2.07
C ALA A 84 6.14 14.32 2.66
N THR A 85 5.98 14.13 3.98
CA THR A 85 6.31 12.87 4.66
C THR A 85 5.05 12.03 4.79
N VAL A 86 5.10 10.78 4.32
CA VAL A 86 3.97 9.84 4.45
C VAL A 86 4.31 8.77 5.47
N HIS A 87 3.54 8.68 6.55
CA HIS A 87 3.60 7.58 7.50
C HIS A 87 2.62 6.49 7.07
N ALA A 88 3.14 5.36 6.61
CA ALA A 88 2.36 4.16 6.35
C ALA A 88 2.43 3.23 7.56
N VAL A 89 1.29 2.88 8.14
CA VAL A 89 1.21 2.02 9.32
C VAL A 89 0.30 0.85 9.06
N ASP A 90 0.72 -0.33 9.53
CA ASP A 90 -0.04 -1.56 9.48
C ASP A 90 0.39 -2.45 10.65
N VAL A 91 -0.50 -3.31 11.11
CA VAL A 91 -0.19 -4.32 12.13
C VAL A 91 0.53 -5.51 11.52
N ASN A 92 0.35 -5.74 10.22
CA ASN A 92 0.88 -6.87 9.49
C ASN A 92 2.32 -6.59 8.99
N GLN A 93 3.31 -7.35 9.48
CA GLN A 93 4.72 -7.16 9.09
C GLN A 93 4.96 -7.40 7.61
N ARG A 94 4.22 -8.31 6.97
CA ARG A 94 4.24 -8.51 5.52
C ARG A 94 3.76 -7.28 4.76
N ALA A 95 2.68 -6.62 5.21
CA ALA A 95 2.22 -5.37 4.61
C ALA A 95 3.30 -4.28 4.73
N LEU A 96 3.89 -4.13 5.92
CA LEU A 96 4.98 -3.18 6.17
C LEU A 96 6.23 -3.45 5.31
N ASP A 97 6.57 -4.71 5.03
CA ASP A 97 7.66 -5.06 4.11
C ASP A 97 7.30 -4.69 2.66
N LEU A 98 6.09 -5.03 2.20
CA LEU A 98 5.64 -4.74 0.84
C LEU A 98 5.57 -3.23 0.56
N VAL A 99 4.99 -2.43 1.45
CA VAL A 99 4.93 -0.97 1.26
C VAL A 99 6.32 -0.34 1.20
N ARG A 100 7.29 -0.85 1.98
CA ARG A 100 8.69 -0.37 1.92
C ARG A 100 9.39 -0.72 0.61
N ARG A 101 9.04 -1.85 -0.02
CA ARG A 101 9.60 -2.24 -1.33
C ARG A 101 9.04 -1.40 -2.47
N ASN A 102 7.80 -0.92 -2.31
CA ASN A 102 7.09 -0.20 -3.35
C ASN A 102 7.31 1.32 -3.32
N ALA A 103 7.75 1.86 -2.18
CA ALA A 103 8.03 3.29 -1.95
C ALA A 103 9.45 3.66 -2.37
#